data_AF-A0A7C8YLD2-F1
#
_entry.id   AF-A0A7C8YLD2-F1
#
_cell.length_a   1.000
_cell.length_b   1.000
_cell.length_c   1.000
_cell.angle_alpha   90.00
_cell.angle_beta   90.00
_cell.angle_gamma   90.00
#
_symmetry.space_group_name_H-M   'P 1'
#
loop_
_entity.id
_entity.type
_entity.pdbx_description
1 polymer ?
#
loop_
_entity_poly.entity_id
_entity_poly.type
_entity_poly.pdbx_seq_one_letter_code
_entity_poly.pdbx_strand_id
1 'polypeptide(L)'
;MAAPTQPPPSSPPLHLLCALLLAVVLSASPAFSGEIVDSLPGFSGKLPFNLETGYVSVGDSEMFYYFIQSEGNPKLDPLLLWITGGPGCSSFNSLVYEIGPLEFDFDNYEGGLPQLNSYPYSWTKAASIIFLDSPVGTGFSYSTSPEGWQSSDTKAANETYEFLMQWFAEHPEYLKVPFYVGGDGYSGIIVPLVTELILAGGNQAGQAPNIKLRGYFVGSPNTDKFIDSNSKVQFAHRMALISDDTYHTAKNYCKENYIDVDITNTNCVLALDDYEMCVKSIWANNILEPKCTVGRPQEERWARRRSLRENSDGFILSSLQSSDLDCPDADHVLSDIWANDEAVQDALHVRKGTVTQWSRCNITISYVQDVPSVVHLHQSFTNYGLRVLVDVGDRDMVTPFVGVVQWIKSLNL
;
A
#
# COMPACT_ATOMS: atom_id res chain seq x y z
N MET A 1 -15.38 3.64 -80.26
CA MET A 1 -15.61 4.66 -79.22
C MET A 1 -14.92 4.16 -77.96
N ALA A 2 -13.77 4.71 -77.61
CA ALA A 2 -13.04 4.37 -76.40
C ALA A 2 -13.31 5.46 -75.35
N ALA A 3 -13.71 5.05 -74.15
CA ALA A 3 -14.04 5.93 -73.03
C ALA A 3 -12.77 6.60 -72.45
N PRO A 4 -12.86 7.83 -71.91
CA PRO A 4 -11.72 8.49 -71.30
C PRO A 4 -11.42 7.93 -69.91
N THR A 5 -10.15 7.65 -69.65
CA THR A 5 -9.60 7.21 -68.37
C THR A 5 -9.54 8.37 -67.37
N GLN A 6 -10.09 8.17 -66.16
CA GLN A 6 -9.93 9.10 -65.04
C GLN A 6 -8.50 9.09 -64.50
N PRO A 7 -7.95 10.23 -64.04
CA PRO A 7 -6.67 10.29 -63.37
C PRO A 7 -6.76 9.71 -61.95
N PRO A 8 -5.64 9.18 -61.40
CA PRO A 8 -5.62 8.59 -60.07
C PRO A 8 -5.82 9.67 -58.98
N PRO A 9 -6.35 9.29 -57.80
CA PRO A 9 -6.52 10.22 -56.70
C PRO A 9 -5.16 10.79 -56.24
N SER A 10 -5.12 12.10 -56.01
CA SER A 10 -3.96 12.78 -55.46
C SER A 10 -3.68 12.28 -54.05
N SER A 11 -2.45 11.82 -53.81
CA SER A 11 -1.95 11.52 -52.47
C SER A 11 -1.97 12.79 -51.62
N PRO A 12 -2.34 12.71 -50.33
CA PRO A 12 -2.30 13.87 -49.45
C PRO A 12 -0.86 14.39 -49.33
N PRO A 13 -0.65 15.71 -49.24
CA PRO A 13 0.68 16.29 -49.16
C PRO A 13 1.40 15.78 -47.90
N LEU A 14 2.68 15.43 -48.03
CA LEU A 14 3.53 14.86 -46.97
C LEU A 14 3.50 15.69 -45.67
N HIS A 15 3.31 17.01 -45.78
CA HIS A 15 3.16 17.91 -44.64
C HIS A 15 1.91 17.64 -43.80
N LEU A 16 0.81 17.19 -44.41
CA LEU A 16 -0.42 16.84 -43.70
C LEU A 16 -0.25 15.52 -42.93
N LEU A 17 0.47 14.56 -43.51
CA LEU A 17 0.82 13.31 -42.83
C LEU A 17 1.78 13.55 -41.65
N CYS A 18 2.79 14.40 -41.83
CA CYS A 18 3.70 14.77 -40.73
C CYS A 18 2.98 15.56 -39.64
N ALA A 19 2.04 16.45 -39.97
CA ALA A 19 1.24 17.18 -38.99
C ALA A 19 0.27 16.25 -38.22
N LEU A 20 -0.34 15.28 -38.91
CA LEU A 20 -1.16 14.24 -38.27
C LEU A 20 -0.33 13.32 -37.38
N LEU A 21 0.87 12.92 -37.81
CA LEU A 21 1.81 12.16 -36.98
C LEU A 21 2.29 12.95 -35.77
N LEU A 22 2.58 14.25 -35.92
CA LEU A 22 2.92 15.12 -34.80
C LEU A 22 1.74 15.25 -33.83
N ALA A 23 0.50 15.41 -34.34
CA ALA A 23 -0.70 15.53 -33.53
C ALA A 23 -1.03 14.23 -32.78
N VAL A 24 -0.80 13.06 -33.38
CA VAL A 24 -0.94 11.74 -32.72
C VAL A 24 0.15 11.54 -31.66
N VAL A 25 1.37 12.00 -31.90
CA VAL A 25 2.46 11.95 -30.90
C VAL A 25 2.21 12.94 -29.75
N LEU A 26 1.62 14.11 -30.02
CA LEU A 26 1.23 15.10 -29.00
C LEU A 26 -0.01 14.70 -28.19
N SER A 27 -0.87 13.80 -28.70
CA SER A 27 -2.06 13.31 -27.99
C SER A 27 -1.86 12.00 -27.23
N ALA A 28 -0.68 11.37 -27.36
CA ALA A 28 -0.29 10.16 -26.63
C ALA A 28 0.64 10.47 -25.44
N SER A 29 0.54 11.66 -24.86
CA SER A 29 1.17 11.92 -23.56
C SER A 29 0.24 11.37 -22.49
N PRO A 30 0.70 10.52 -21.56
CA PRO A 30 -0.11 10.16 -20.40
C PRO A 30 -0.55 11.46 -19.69
N ALA A 31 -1.83 11.52 -19.32
CA ALA A 31 -2.41 12.73 -18.76
C ALA A 31 -2.07 12.82 -17.27
N PHE A 32 -1.03 13.57 -16.93
CA PHE A 32 -0.77 13.97 -15.56
C PHE A 32 -1.79 15.04 -15.13
N SER A 33 -2.37 14.89 -13.94
CA SER A 33 -3.39 15.80 -13.40
C SER A 33 -3.16 16.04 -11.91
N GLY A 34 -2.03 16.66 -11.55
CA GLY A 34 -1.73 17.11 -10.19
C GLY A 34 -2.22 18.55 -9.95
N GLU A 35 -2.90 18.76 -8.82
CA GLU A 35 -3.41 20.07 -8.39
C GLU A 35 -3.09 20.32 -6.90
N ILE A 36 -2.76 21.57 -6.56
CA ILE A 36 -2.44 21.98 -5.19
C ILE A 36 -3.71 22.08 -4.36
N VAL A 37 -3.69 21.47 -3.17
CA VAL A 37 -4.75 21.55 -2.17
C VAL A 37 -4.37 22.59 -1.12
N ASP A 38 -5.04 23.74 -1.13
CA ASP A 38 -4.78 24.81 -0.15
C ASP A 38 -5.49 24.58 1.20
N SER A 39 -6.62 23.87 1.20
CA SER A 39 -7.43 23.61 2.39
C SER A 39 -8.15 22.28 2.28
N LEU A 40 -8.26 21.56 3.39
CA LEU A 40 -9.03 20.32 3.49
C LEU A 40 -10.24 20.53 4.40
N PRO A 41 -11.44 20.03 4.03
CA PRO A 41 -12.54 19.94 4.97
C PRO A 41 -12.11 19.16 6.22
N GLY A 42 -12.55 19.62 7.40
CA GLY A 42 -12.10 19.08 8.69
C GLY A 42 -10.81 19.72 9.23
N PHE A 43 -9.97 20.32 8.39
CA PHE A 43 -8.79 21.07 8.85
C PHE A 43 -9.11 22.57 9.02
N SER A 44 -8.71 23.16 10.15
CA SER A 44 -8.98 24.57 10.42
C SER A 44 -8.04 25.51 9.66
N GLY A 45 -8.55 26.13 8.59
CA GLY A 45 -7.84 27.15 7.82
C GLY A 45 -6.99 26.59 6.68
N LYS A 46 -5.97 27.35 6.27
CA LYS A 46 -5.03 26.92 5.21
C LYS A 46 -4.09 25.84 5.74
N LEU A 47 -3.78 24.83 4.93
CA LEU A 47 -2.78 23.83 5.29
C LEU A 47 -1.41 24.49 5.54
N PRO A 48 -0.69 24.10 6.61
CA PRO A 48 0.63 24.64 6.91
C PRO A 48 1.76 24.03 6.08
N PHE A 49 1.43 23.10 5.17
CA PHE A 49 2.34 22.40 4.25
C PHE A 49 1.76 22.38 2.84
N ASN A 50 2.61 22.12 1.84
CA ASN A 50 2.16 22.02 0.45
C ASN A 50 1.70 20.58 0.17
N LEU A 51 0.40 20.41 -0.04
CA LEU A 51 -0.22 19.18 -0.50
C LEU A 51 -0.58 19.32 -1.98
N GLU A 52 -0.16 18.37 -2.79
CA GLU A 52 -0.60 18.17 -4.16
C GLU A 52 -1.31 16.82 -4.25
N THR A 53 -2.43 16.76 -4.94
CA THR A 53 -3.14 15.50 -5.21
C THR A 53 -3.45 15.38 -6.68
N GLY A 54 -3.57 14.15 -7.16
CA GLY A 54 -3.87 13.96 -8.56
C GLY A 54 -3.78 12.53 -9.02
N TYR A 55 -3.90 12.38 -10.34
CA TYR A 55 -3.81 11.11 -11.03
C TYR A 55 -2.64 11.08 -12.01
N VAL A 56 -2.06 9.89 -12.14
CA VAL A 56 -1.12 9.54 -13.20
C VAL A 56 -1.67 8.32 -13.94
N SER A 57 -1.82 8.44 -15.26
CA SER A 57 -2.33 7.38 -16.13
C SER A 57 -1.25 6.35 -16.47
N VAL A 58 -1.41 5.12 -16.02
CA VAL A 58 -0.49 3.99 -16.28
C VAL A 58 -1.24 2.91 -17.05
N GLY A 59 -1.08 2.89 -18.38
CA GLY A 59 -1.91 2.03 -19.23
C GLY A 59 -3.39 2.38 -19.08
N ASP A 60 -4.20 1.42 -18.64
CA ASP A 60 -5.62 1.63 -18.36
C ASP A 60 -5.89 2.06 -16.90
N SER A 61 -4.86 2.14 -16.06
CA SER A 61 -4.93 2.42 -14.63
C SER A 61 -4.75 3.91 -14.35
N GLU A 62 -5.60 4.48 -13.50
CA GLU A 62 -5.50 5.86 -13.02
C GLU A 62 -5.07 5.83 -11.56
N MET A 63 -3.79 6.10 -11.33
CA MET A 63 -3.14 5.96 -10.03
C MET A 63 -3.20 7.28 -9.26
N PHE A 64 -3.95 7.29 -8.15
CA PHE A 64 -4.10 8.45 -7.28
C PHE A 64 -2.95 8.57 -6.30
N TYR A 65 -2.49 9.79 -6.04
CA TYR A 65 -1.44 10.05 -5.05
C TYR A 65 -1.73 11.32 -4.24
N TYR A 66 -1.13 11.34 -3.05
CA TYR A 66 -0.99 12.54 -2.21
C TYR A 66 0.50 12.84 -2.14
N PHE A 67 0.93 13.98 -2.66
CA PHE A 67 2.30 14.45 -2.55
C PHE A 67 2.39 15.58 -1.54
N ILE A 68 3.22 15.38 -0.51
CA ILE A 68 3.51 16.41 0.49
C ILE A 68 4.97 16.82 0.36
N GLN A 69 5.20 18.08 0.01
CA GLN A 69 6.54 18.64 -0.07
C GLN A 69 7.14 18.77 1.33
N SER A 70 8.46 18.55 1.44
CA SER A 70 9.16 18.71 2.71
C SER A 70 8.97 20.10 3.31
N GLU A 71 8.66 20.14 4.60
CA GLU A 71 8.58 21.35 5.42
C GLU A 71 9.96 21.92 5.77
N GLY A 72 11.03 21.14 5.54
CA GLY A 72 12.42 21.54 5.72
C GLY A 72 12.95 22.33 4.53
N ASN A 73 13.89 21.73 3.80
CA ASN A 73 14.42 22.28 2.55
C ASN A 73 14.13 21.33 1.38
N PRO A 74 12.99 21.47 0.68
CA PRO A 74 12.58 20.54 -0.37
C PRO A 74 13.51 20.50 -1.60
N LYS A 75 14.49 21.42 -1.69
CA LYS A 75 15.52 21.39 -2.75
C LYS A 75 16.72 20.49 -2.40
N LEU A 76 16.85 20.08 -1.14
CA LEU A 76 17.96 19.27 -0.63
C LEU A 76 17.46 17.98 0.03
N ASP A 77 16.31 18.06 0.70
CA ASP A 77 15.70 16.97 1.43
C ASP A 77 15.28 15.84 0.47
N PRO A 78 15.35 14.58 0.93
CA PRO A 78 15.05 13.43 0.10
C PRO A 78 13.58 13.37 -0.33
N LEU A 79 13.36 12.69 -1.45
CA LEU A 79 12.05 12.25 -1.89
C LEU A 79 11.84 10.79 -1.45
N LEU A 80 10.67 10.49 -0.88
CA LEU A 80 10.25 9.16 -0.47
C LEU A 80 8.95 8.80 -1.20
N LEU A 81 8.93 7.69 -1.92
CA LEU A 81 7.68 7.02 -2.27
C LEU A 81 7.24 6.19 -1.07
N TRP A 82 5.97 6.28 -0.67
CA TRP A 82 5.37 5.46 0.37
C TRP A 82 4.14 4.71 -0.16
N ILE A 83 4.08 3.41 0.09
CA ILE A 83 2.97 2.54 -0.30
C ILE A 83 2.51 1.76 0.94
N THR A 84 1.29 2.01 1.39
CA THR A 84 0.68 1.21 2.46
C THR A 84 0.31 -0.19 1.96
N GLY A 85 0.48 -1.21 2.81
CA GLY A 85 0.25 -2.61 2.46
C GLY A 85 -1.22 -3.02 2.34
N GLY A 86 -1.56 -4.16 2.96
CA GLY A 86 -2.87 -4.82 2.85
C GLY A 86 -2.73 -6.23 2.26
N PRO A 87 -2.79 -6.43 0.93
CA PRO A 87 -2.87 -5.43 -0.15
C PRO A 87 -4.22 -4.70 -0.21
N GLY A 88 -4.26 -3.52 -0.84
CA GLY A 88 -5.48 -2.75 -1.05
C GLY A 88 -5.75 -1.66 -0.01
N CYS A 89 -4.82 -1.38 0.90
CA CYS A 89 -4.93 -0.29 1.86
C CYS A 89 -4.41 1.02 1.26
N SER A 90 -5.21 2.08 1.38
CA SER A 90 -4.85 3.41 0.87
C SER A 90 -3.66 3.98 1.62
N SER A 91 -2.75 4.64 0.90
CA SER A 91 -1.62 5.34 1.51
C SER A 91 -2.03 6.60 2.27
N PHE A 92 -3.31 7.00 2.18
CA PHE A 92 -3.90 7.94 3.12
C PHE A 92 -3.82 7.44 4.58
N ASN A 93 -3.82 6.11 4.80
CA ASN A 93 -3.62 5.53 6.12
C ASN A 93 -2.33 6.04 6.77
N SER A 94 -1.21 5.94 6.06
CA SER A 94 0.08 6.40 6.57
C SER A 94 0.19 7.92 6.66
N LEU A 95 -0.61 8.65 5.87
CA LEU A 95 -0.69 10.10 5.91
C LEU A 95 -1.31 10.60 7.22
N VAL A 96 -2.33 9.89 7.77
CA VAL A 96 -3.07 10.33 8.96
C VAL A 96 -2.78 9.55 10.25
N TYR A 97 -2.22 8.33 10.18
CA TYR A 97 -1.99 7.48 11.36
C TYR A 97 -0.53 7.14 11.63
N GLU A 98 0.39 7.47 10.71
CA GLU A 98 1.77 6.98 10.80
C GLU A 98 2.80 8.11 10.63
N ILE A 99 3.13 8.44 9.37
CA ILE A 99 4.31 9.24 9.03
C ILE A 99 3.96 10.61 8.43
N GLY A 100 2.69 10.86 8.12
CA GLY A 100 2.25 12.12 7.54
C GLY A 100 1.96 13.22 8.56
N PRO A 101 1.61 14.43 8.08
CA PRO A 101 1.47 15.64 8.90
C PRO A 101 0.07 15.86 9.47
N LEU A 102 -0.83 14.91 9.31
CA LEU A 102 -2.20 15.01 9.77
C LEU A 102 -2.52 13.92 10.79
N GLU A 103 -3.48 14.21 11.66
CA GLU A 103 -4.12 13.24 12.54
C GLU A 103 -5.60 13.61 12.70
N PHE A 104 -6.46 12.63 12.96
CA PHE A 104 -7.85 12.93 13.31
C PHE A 104 -7.98 13.33 14.78
N ASP A 105 -8.89 14.27 15.06
CA ASP A 105 -9.33 14.56 16.42
C ASP A 105 -10.33 13.50 16.91
N PHE A 106 -9.82 12.31 17.19
CA PHE A 106 -10.65 11.17 17.58
C PHE A 106 -11.31 11.37 18.95
N ASP A 107 -10.54 11.84 19.93
CA ASP A 107 -10.99 12.00 21.32
C ASP A 107 -12.18 12.97 21.46
N ASN A 108 -12.32 13.93 20.53
CA ASN A 108 -13.40 14.93 20.52
C ASN A 108 -14.41 14.72 19.38
N TYR A 109 -14.45 13.54 18.75
CA TYR A 109 -15.37 13.27 17.65
C TYR A 109 -16.82 13.12 18.14
N GLU A 110 -17.68 14.10 17.81
CA GLU A 110 -19.10 14.11 18.18
C GLU A 110 -20.04 13.62 17.04
N GLY A 111 -19.48 13.13 15.94
CA GLY A 111 -20.23 12.76 14.72
C GLY A 111 -20.15 13.82 13.60
N GLY A 112 -20.52 13.41 12.39
CA GLY A 112 -20.41 14.25 11.19
C GLY A 112 -19.03 14.18 10.53
N LEU A 113 -18.60 15.25 9.86
CA LEU A 113 -17.29 15.31 9.21
C LEU A 113 -16.17 15.32 10.28
N PRO A 114 -15.23 14.36 10.27
CA PRO A 114 -14.14 14.32 11.23
C PRO A 114 -13.22 15.53 11.12
N GLN A 115 -12.73 16.02 12.26
CA GLN A 115 -11.75 17.11 12.31
C GLN A 115 -10.33 16.58 12.16
N LEU A 116 -9.48 17.36 11.49
CA LEU A 116 -8.07 17.07 11.25
C LEU A 116 -7.20 18.10 11.97
N ASN A 117 -6.18 17.60 12.66
CA ASN A 117 -5.15 18.37 13.35
C ASN A 117 -3.78 18.15 12.68
N SER A 118 -2.82 19.03 12.97
CA SER A 118 -1.44 18.85 12.52
C SER A 118 -0.68 17.90 13.46
N TYR A 119 -0.10 16.86 12.89
CA TYR A 119 0.72 15.92 13.65
C TYR A 119 2.19 16.38 13.72
N PRO A 120 2.74 16.63 14.94
CA PRO A 120 4.05 17.26 15.10
C PRO A 120 5.24 16.32 14.84
N TYR A 121 5.05 15.01 14.67
CA TYR A 121 6.16 14.06 14.48
C TYR A 121 6.23 13.50 13.04
N SER A 122 5.56 14.17 12.11
CA SER A 122 5.59 13.81 10.68
C SER A 122 6.99 13.73 10.10
N TRP A 123 7.17 12.76 9.20
CA TRP A 123 8.39 12.61 8.40
C TRP A 123 8.50 13.68 7.31
N THR A 124 7.40 14.37 6.97
CA THR A 124 7.42 15.50 6.02
C THR A 124 8.28 16.67 6.51
N LYS A 125 8.61 16.70 7.81
CA LYS A 125 9.60 17.63 8.38
C LYS A 125 11.02 17.48 7.83
N ALA A 126 11.34 16.33 7.25
CA ALA A 126 12.69 16.01 6.75
C ALA A 126 12.71 15.34 5.38
N ALA A 127 11.55 15.12 4.74
CA ALA A 127 11.45 14.54 3.40
C ALA A 127 10.23 15.08 2.65
N SER A 128 10.28 15.10 1.33
CA SER A 128 9.08 15.16 0.50
C SER A 128 8.56 13.74 0.31
N ILE A 129 7.25 13.51 0.42
CA ILE A 129 6.67 12.16 0.42
C ILE A 129 5.55 12.06 -0.61
N ILE A 130 5.60 11.03 -1.44
CA ILE A 130 4.50 10.61 -2.32
C ILE A 130 3.80 9.43 -1.65
N PHE A 131 2.58 9.62 -1.17
CA PHE A 131 1.69 8.57 -0.69
C PHE A 131 0.87 8.05 -1.87
N LEU A 132 1.18 6.85 -2.35
CA LEU A 132 0.56 6.31 -3.57
C LEU A 132 -0.53 5.29 -3.23
N ASP A 133 -1.74 5.48 -3.77
CA ASP A 133 -2.77 4.45 -3.72
C ASP A 133 -2.49 3.40 -4.79
N SER A 134 -1.91 2.27 -4.39
CA SER A 134 -1.54 1.16 -5.28
C SER A 134 -1.88 -0.17 -4.60
N PRO A 135 -2.44 -1.16 -5.34
CA PRO A 135 -2.78 -1.17 -6.78
C PRO A 135 -4.13 -0.50 -7.11
N VAL A 136 -4.59 -0.61 -8.37
CA VAL A 136 -5.97 -0.29 -8.77
C VAL A 136 -7.01 -0.88 -7.80
N GLY A 137 -8.01 -0.07 -7.44
CA GLY A 137 -9.04 -0.40 -6.45
C GLY A 137 -8.67 -0.03 -5.02
N THR A 138 -7.43 0.41 -4.79
CA THR A 138 -6.96 0.99 -3.53
C THR A 138 -7.31 2.47 -3.48
N GLY A 139 -7.91 2.91 -2.37
CA GLY A 139 -8.26 4.32 -2.15
C GLY A 139 -8.99 4.95 -3.34
N PHE A 140 -8.41 5.98 -3.94
CA PHE A 140 -9.00 6.66 -5.11
C PHE A 140 -8.49 6.17 -6.47
N SER A 141 -7.60 5.17 -6.51
CA SER A 141 -7.07 4.59 -7.75
C SER A 141 -8.06 3.64 -8.40
N TYR A 142 -8.24 3.75 -9.72
CA TYR A 142 -9.24 2.98 -10.47
C TYR A 142 -8.72 2.57 -11.85
N SER A 143 -9.44 1.66 -12.53
CA SER A 143 -9.16 1.31 -13.93
C SER A 143 -10.25 1.82 -14.85
N THR A 144 -9.84 2.28 -16.03
CA THR A 144 -10.72 2.70 -17.13
C THR A 144 -11.20 1.54 -17.98
N SER A 145 -10.59 0.36 -17.87
CA SER A 145 -11.00 -0.89 -18.52
C SER A 145 -11.40 -1.96 -17.50
N PRO A 146 -12.35 -2.87 -17.82
CA PRO A 146 -12.67 -4.02 -16.96
C PRO A 146 -11.47 -4.90 -16.62
N GLU A 147 -10.56 -5.10 -17.58
CA GLU A 147 -9.38 -5.94 -17.43
C GLU A 147 -8.34 -5.34 -16.49
N GLY A 148 -8.22 -4.00 -16.45
CA GLY A 148 -7.27 -3.31 -15.59
C GLY A 148 -7.54 -3.46 -14.09
N TRP A 149 -8.75 -3.87 -13.67
CA TRP A 149 -9.10 -4.14 -12.27
C TRP A 149 -8.44 -5.40 -11.69
N GLN A 150 -7.92 -6.30 -12.52
CA GLN A 150 -7.15 -7.44 -12.04
C GLN A 150 -5.71 -7.02 -11.80
N SER A 151 -5.18 -7.27 -10.60
CA SER A 151 -3.79 -6.95 -10.25
C SER A 151 -3.04 -8.14 -9.64
N SER A 152 -1.72 -8.01 -9.53
CA SER A 152 -0.81 -8.98 -8.89
C SER A 152 0.38 -8.25 -8.26
N ASP A 153 1.24 -8.95 -7.52
CA ASP A 153 2.46 -8.35 -6.96
C ASP A 153 3.33 -7.79 -8.10
N THR A 154 3.55 -8.60 -9.15
CA THR A 154 4.33 -8.19 -10.32
C THR A 154 3.70 -7.02 -11.07
N LYS A 155 2.38 -7.08 -11.31
CA LYS A 155 1.68 -6.00 -12.03
C LYS A 155 1.69 -4.70 -11.23
N ALA A 156 1.37 -4.75 -9.94
CA ALA A 156 1.36 -3.58 -9.07
C ALA A 156 2.74 -2.93 -8.97
N ALA A 157 3.82 -3.72 -8.88
CA ALA A 157 5.18 -3.19 -8.88
C ALA A 157 5.54 -2.52 -10.22
N ASN A 158 5.16 -3.11 -11.35
CA ASN A 158 5.39 -2.52 -12.68
C ASN A 158 4.59 -1.23 -12.88
N GLU A 159 3.31 -1.21 -12.52
CA GLU A 159 2.47 0.00 -12.60
C GLU A 159 3.00 1.11 -11.69
N THR A 160 3.51 0.75 -10.51
CA THR A 160 4.16 1.71 -9.59
C THR A 160 5.46 2.27 -10.15
N TYR A 161 6.27 1.45 -10.82
CA TYR A 161 7.47 1.92 -11.51
C TYR A 161 7.12 2.86 -12.66
N GLU A 162 6.13 2.51 -13.49
CA GLU A 162 5.66 3.37 -14.59
C GLU A 162 5.06 4.70 -14.06
N PHE A 163 4.30 4.65 -12.96
CA PHE A 163 3.84 5.82 -12.22
C PHE A 163 5.02 6.75 -11.88
N LEU A 164 6.08 6.20 -11.27
CA LEU A 164 7.26 6.99 -10.88
C LEU A 164 7.92 7.65 -12.09
N MET A 165 8.08 6.90 -13.19
CA MET A 165 8.73 7.43 -14.40
C MET A 165 7.96 8.62 -14.97
N GLN A 166 6.62 8.55 -14.98
CA GLN A 166 5.78 9.66 -15.40
C GLN A 166 5.77 10.82 -14.40
N TRP A 167 5.67 10.51 -13.10
CA TRP A 167 5.68 11.52 -12.05
C TRP A 167 6.98 12.34 -12.06
N PHE A 168 8.13 11.70 -12.24
CA PHE A 168 9.42 12.40 -12.39
C PHE A 168 9.56 13.21 -13.68
N ALA A 169 8.83 12.87 -14.74
CA ALA A 169 8.84 13.65 -15.98
C ALA A 169 8.18 15.02 -15.77
N GLU A 170 7.12 15.07 -14.96
CA GLU A 170 6.40 16.29 -14.58
C GLU A 170 7.07 17.03 -13.41
N HIS A 171 7.85 16.30 -12.59
CA HIS A 171 8.57 16.83 -11.42
C HIS A 171 10.10 16.67 -11.52
N PRO A 172 10.74 17.19 -12.58
CA PRO A 172 12.16 16.93 -12.87
C PRO A 172 13.11 17.52 -11.83
N GLU A 173 12.68 18.46 -10.98
CA GLU A 173 13.47 18.99 -9.88
C GLU A 173 13.83 17.92 -8.83
N TYR A 174 12.97 16.92 -8.62
CA TYR A 174 13.24 15.86 -7.64
C TYR A 174 14.23 14.81 -8.12
N LEU A 175 14.55 14.77 -9.43
CA LEU A 175 15.68 13.98 -9.94
C LEU A 175 17.04 14.43 -9.36
N LYS A 176 17.09 15.62 -8.74
CA LYS A 176 18.31 16.18 -8.15
C LYS A 176 18.55 15.74 -6.71
N VAL A 177 17.52 15.32 -5.97
CA VAL A 177 17.61 14.93 -4.57
C VAL A 177 17.75 13.41 -4.40
N PRO A 178 18.20 12.91 -3.23
CA PRO A 178 18.16 11.48 -2.92
C PRO A 178 16.72 10.93 -2.98
N PHE A 179 16.56 9.74 -3.57
CA PHE A 179 15.27 9.05 -3.64
C PHE A 179 15.28 7.76 -2.83
N TYR A 180 14.16 7.46 -2.15
CA TYR A 180 13.92 6.22 -1.43
C TYR A 180 12.53 5.67 -1.76
N VAL A 181 12.41 4.35 -1.67
CA VAL A 181 11.13 3.64 -1.74
C VAL A 181 10.79 3.11 -0.35
N GLY A 182 9.57 3.30 0.10
CA GLY A 182 9.10 2.97 1.45
C GLY A 182 7.72 2.34 1.43
N GLY A 183 7.39 1.63 2.50
CA GLY A 183 6.07 1.07 2.71
C GLY A 183 6.05 0.12 3.89
N ASP A 184 4.87 -0.36 4.24
CA ASP A 184 4.63 -1.21 5.40
C ASP A 184 3.73 -2.43 5.08
N GLY A 185 3.74 -3.42 5.98
CA GLY A 185 2.91 -4.62 5.85
C GLY A 185 3.18 -5.38 4.57
N TYR A 186 2.15 -5.58 3.74
CA TYR A 186 2.26 -6.30 2.47
C TYR A 186 3.18 -5.59 1.46
N SER A 187 3.43 -4.29 1.60
CA SER A 187 4.41 -3.57 0.78
C SER A 187 5.84 -4.05 0.99
N GLY A 188 6.11 -4.89 1.99
CA GLY A 188 7.35 -5.66 2.08
C GLY A 188 7.67 -6.50 0.84
N ILE A 189 6.66 -6.91 0.05
CA ILE A 189 6.84 -7.56 -1.26
C ILE A 189 7.04 -6.52 -2.36
N ILE A 190 6.22 -5.46 -2.37
CA ILE A 190 6.16 -4.48 -3.45
C ILE A 190 7.37 -3.56 -3.48
N VAL A 191 7.84 -3.07 -2.33
CA VAL A 191 8.97 -2.15 -2.23
C VAL A 191 10.25 -2.74 -2.83
N PRO A 192 10.65 -4.00 -2.52
CA PRO A 192 11.78 -4.64 -3.20
C PRO A 192 11.56 -4.80 -4.71
N LEU A 193 10.37 -5.17 -5.17
CA LEU A 193 10.09 -5.31 -6.61
C LEU A 193 10.24 -3.98 -7.35
N VAL A 194 9.68 -2.89 -6.81
CA VAL A 194 9.84 -1.54 -7.37
C VAL A 194 11.30 -1.09 -7.34
N THR A 195 12.02 -1.38 -6.26
CA THR A 195 13.45 -1.07 -6.12
C THR A 195 14.28 -1.77 -7.21
N GLU A 196 14.00 -3.05 -7.50
CA GLU A 196 14.66 -3.80 -8.58
C GLU A 196 14.34 -3.20 -9.95
N LEU A 197 13.09 -2.82 -10.21
CA LEU A 197 12.69 -2.17 -11.48
C LEU A 197 13.44 -0.86 -11.71
N ILE A 198 13.60 -0.03 -10.67
CA ILE A 198 14.39 1.22 -10.76
C ILE A 198 15.87 0.93 -11.04
N LEU A 199 16.45 -0.05 -10.34
CA LEU A 199 17.86 -0.40 -10.50
C LEU A 199 18.16 -1.03 -11.85
N ALA A 200 17.59 -2.20 -12.10
CA ALA A 200 17.90 -3.05 -13.25
C ALA A 200 17.13 -2.60 -14.50
N GLY A 201 15.83 -2.36 -14.35
CA GLY A 201 14.95 -1.97 -15.46
C GLY A 201 15.19 -0.55 -15.96
N GLY A 202 15.51 0.38 -15.05
CA GLY A 202 15.74 1.79 -15.36
C GLY A 202 17.23 2.14 -15.48
N ASN A 203 17.87 2.34 -14.32
CA ASN A 203 19.20 2.95 -14.21
C ASN A 203 20.29 2.15 -14.95
N GLN A 204 20.37 0.83 -14.75
CA GLN A 204 21.39 -0.01 -15.41
C GLN A 204 21.09 -0.24 -16.89
N ALA A 205 19.82 -0.29 -17.28
CA ALA A 205 19.41 -0.39 -18.67
C ALA A 205 19.62 0.91 -19.48
N GLY A 206 20.04 2.00 -18.82
CA GLY A 206 20.26 3.30 -19.46
C GLY A 206 18.97 4.00 -19.85
N GLN A 207 17.83 3.65 -19.24
CA GLN A 207 16.57 4.32 -19.46
C GLN A 207 16.51 5.64 -18.67
N ALA A 208 15.85 6.65 -19.25
CA ALA A 208 15.66 7.95 -18.61
C ALA A 208 14.23 8.06 -18.03
N PRO A 209 14.03 8.82 -16.94
CA PRO A 209 15.06 9.52 -16.18
C PRO A 209 15.89 8.60 -15.27
N ASN A 210 17.14 8.98 -15.00
CA ASN A 210 17.98 8.29 -14.03
C ASN A 210 17.58 8.72 -12.61
N ILE A 211 17.08 7.79 -11.81
CA ILE A 211 16.59 8.06 -10.45
C ILE A 211 17.76 7.91 -9.47
N LYS A 212 17.98 8.91 -8.62
CA LYS A 212 19.01 8.91 -7.57
C LYS A 212 18.63 8.04 -6.37
N LEU A 213 18.31 6.78 -6.61
CA LEU A 213 17.95 5.80 -5.60
C LEU A 213 19.11 5.61 -4.60
N ARG A 214 18.84 5.86 -3.31
CA ARG A 214 19.83 5.72 -2.22
C ARG A 214 19.51 4.61 -1.24
N GLY A 215 18.31 4.08 -1.27
CA GLY A 215 17.88 3.06 -0.34
C GLY A 215 16.38 2.80 -0.39
N TYR A 216 15.94 1.92 0.49
CA TYR A 216 14.53 1.65 0.71
C TYR A 216 14.25 1.35 2.18
N PHE A 217 13.00 1.50 2.56
CA PHE A 217 12.46 1.29 3.90
C PHE A 217 11.32 0.28 3.83
N VAL A 218 11.28 -0.68 4.75
CA VAL A 218 10.16 -1.62 4.86
C VAL A 218 9.80 -1.82 6.33
N GLY A 219 8.58 -1.43 6.71
CA GLY A 219 8.11 -1.49 8.10
C GLY A 219 7.10 -2.59 8.35
N SER A 220 7.30 -3.35 9.43
CA SER A 220 6.56 -4.59 9.71
C SER A 220 6.26 -5.39 8.43
N PRO A 221 7.29 -5.82 7.67
CA PRO A 221 7.08 -6.21 6.29
C PRO A 221 6.81 -7.71 6.11
N ASN A 222 5.87 -8.03 5.22
CA ASN A 222 5.79 -9.34 4.59
C ASN A 222 6.86 -9.45 3.50
N THR A 223 7.81 -10.37 3.63
CA THR A 223 8.94 -10.53 2.71
C THR A 223 9.07 -11.95 2.18
N ASP A 224 8.60 -12.95 2.93
CA ASP A 224 8.59 -14.34 2.53
C ASP A 224 7.42 -15.05 3.20
N LYS A 225 6.48 -15.52 2.38
CA LYS A 225 5.23 -16.12 2.86
C LYS A 225 5.46 -17.26 3.85
N PHE A 226 6.49 -18.07 3.62
CA PHE A 226 6.79 -19.23 4.45
C PHE A 226 7.46 -18.83 5.76
N ILE A 227 8.49 -17.98 5.71
CA ILE A 227 9.20 -17.51 6.91
C ILE A 227 8.22 -16.74 7.80
N ASP A 228 7.52 -15.74 7.24
CA ASP A 228 6.66 -14.84 8.01
C ASP A 228 5.52 -15.61 8.68
N SER A 229 4.86 -16.52 7.96
CA SER A 229 3.74 -17.29 8.52
C SER A 229 4.19 -18.31 9.56
N ASN A 230 5.29 -19.03 9.33
CA ASN A 230 5.78 -20.02 10.31
C ASN A 230 6.33 -19.36 11.58
N SER A 231 6.79 -18.10 11.48
CA SER A 231 7.32 -17.35 12.61
C SER A 231 6.28 -17.05 13.70
N LYS A 232 4.98 -17.07 13.37
CA LYS A 232 3.88 -16.71 14.29
C LYS A 232 3.78 -17.61 15.51
N VAL A 233 3.92 -18.92 15.34
CA VAL A 233 3.90 -19.88 16.47
C VAL A 233 5.08 -19.64 17.41
N GLN A 234 6.28 -19.36 16.86
CA GLN A 234 7.45 -19.01 17.67
C GLN A 234 7.27 -17.67 18.39
N PHE A 235 6.70 -16.68 17.71
CA PHE A 235 6.42 -15.38 18.29
C PHE A 235 5.44 -15.49 19.47
N ALA A 236 4.31 -16.17 19.27
CA ALA A 236 3.31 -16.37 20.33
C ALA A 236 3.92 -17.05 21.57
N HIS A 237 4.83 -18.00 21.38
CA HIS A 237 5.56 -18.62 22.50
C HIS A 237 6.46 -17.61 23.22
N ARG A 238 7.26 -16.82 22.49
CA ARG A 238 8.16 -15.81 23.07
C ARG A 238 7.43 -14.69 23.80
N MET A 239 6.21 -14.38 23.35
CA MET A 239 5.34 -13.39 23.98
C MET A 239 4.42 -13.99 25.06
N ALA A 240 4.65 -15.26 25.44
CA ALA A 240 3.89 -15.99 26.46
C ALA A 240 2.37 -16.08 26.19
N LEU A 241 1.97 -16.06 24.91
CA LEU A 241 0.58 -16.24 24.48
C LEU A 241 0.17 -17.71 24.45
N ILE A 242 1.15 -18.62 24.33
CA ILE A 242 0.96 -20.07 24.38
C ILE A 242 1.91 -20.72 25.37
N SER A 243 1.53 -21.89 25.89
CA SER A 243 2.34 -22.66 26.83
C SER A 243 3.56 -23.33 26.17
N ASP A 244 4.56 -23.69 26.99
CA ASP A 244 5.71 -24.50 26.55
C ASP A 244 5.25 -25.84 25.95
N ASP A 245 4.23 -26.49 26.54
CA ASP A 245 3.69 -27.76 26.05
C ASP A 245 3.06 -27.61 24.66
N THR A 246 2.26 -26.56 24.44
CA THR A 246 1.67 -26.24 23.13
C THR A 246 2.77 -25.99 22.10
N TYR A 247 3.76 -25.15 22.44
CA TYR A 247 4.86 -24.81 21.54
C TYR A 247 5.71 -26.03 21.17
N HIS A 248 6.15 -26.82 22.15
CA HIS A 248 6.97 -28.00 21.90
C HIS A 248 6.22 -29.09 21.15
N THR A 249 4.92 -29.27 21.42
CA THR A 249 4.07 -30.21 20.68
C THR A 249 3.95 -29.76 19.21
N ALA A 250 3.59 -28.50 18.96
CA ALA A 250 3.50 -27.96 17.60
C ALA A 250 4.85 -28.09 16.89
N LYS A 251 5.95 -27.64 17.51
CA LYS A 251 7.29 -27.71 16.94
C LYS A 251 7.68 -29.13 16.52
N ASN A 252 7.50 -30.11 17.40
CA ASN A 252 7.94 -31.48 17.17
C ASN A 252 7.06 -32.23 16.16
N TYR A 253 5.73 -32.12 16.28
CA TYR A 253 4.81 -32.86 15.43
C TYR A 253 4.59 -32.18 14.08
N CYS A 254 4.59 -30.85 14.01
CA CYS A 254 4.47 -30.11 12.75
C CYS A 254 5.81 -29.92 12.03
N LYS A 255 6.94 -30.30 12.66
CA LYS A 255 8.30 -30.18 12.09
C LYS A 255 8.62 -28.76 11.62
N GLU A 256 8.22 -27.77 12.44
CA GLU A 256 8.40 -26.34 12.16
C GLU A 256 7.72 -25.85 10.86
N ASN A 257 6.78 -26.62 10.32
CA ASN A 257 5.88 -26.21 9.24
C ASN A 257 4.42 -26.18 9.74
N TYR A 258 3.94 -24.97 10.00
CA TYR A 258 2.62 -24.68 10.57
C TYR A 258 1.61 -24.21 9.52
N ILE A 259 2.01 -24.07 8.26
CA ILE A 259 1.14 -23.61 7.16
C ILE A 259 0.72 -24.74 6.21
N ASP A 260 1.66 -25.58 5.78
CA ASP A 260 1.41 -26.71 4.88
C ASP A 260 1.36 -28.00 5.70
N VAL A 261 0.33 -28.09 6.54
CA VAL A 261 0.19 -29.14 7.54
C VAL A 261 -0.38 -30.42 6.91
N ASP A 262 0.25 -31.56 7.21
CA ASP A 262 -0.33 -32.87 6.97
C ASP A 262 -1.53 -33.08 7.89
N ILE A 263 -2.74 -32.98 7.34
CA ILE A 263 -4.00 -33.12 8.08
C ILE A 263 -4.19 -34.51 8.73
N THR A 264 -3.41 -35.51 8.33
CA THR A 264 -3.45 -36.84 8.95
C THR A 264 -2.64 -36.90 10.24
N ASN A 265 -1.73 -35.94 10.45
CA ASN A 265 -0.97 -35.81 11.69
C ASN A 265 -1.82 -35.15 12.78
N THR A 266 -2.58 -35.98 13.48
CA THR A 266 -3.53 -35.54 14.52
C THR A 266 -2.85 -34.71 15.61
N ASN A 267 -1.63 -35.05 16.01
CA ASN A 267 -0.91 -34.32 17.05
C ASN A 267 -0.54 -32.90 16.62
N CYS A 268 -0.11 -32.73 15.36
CA CYS A 268 0.16 -31.39 14.82
C CYS A 268 -1.13 -30.57 14.73
N VAL A 269 -2.21 -31.15 14.19
CA VAL A 269 -3.50 -30.47 14.04
C VAL A 269 -4.04 -30.01 15.40
N LEU A 270 -3.98 -30.87 16.43
CA LEU A 270 -4.44 -30.51 17.78
C LEU A 270 -3.59 -29.40 18.41
N ALA A 271 -2.26 -29.44 18.23
CA ALA A 271 -1.39 -28.39 18.75
C ALA A 271 -1.64 -27.03 18.08
N LEU A 272 -1.98 -27.03 16.79
CA LEU A 272 -2.37 -25.81 16.08
C LEU A 272 -3.78 -25.33 16.46
N ASP A 273 -4.72 -26.25 16.70
CA ASP A 273 -6.04 -25.91 17.26
C ASP A 273 -5.88 -25.20 18.63
N ASP A 274 -4.98 -25.70 19.49
CA ASP A 274 -4.69 -25.09 20.80
C ASP A 274 -4.04 -23.70 20.64
N TYR A 275 -3.06 -23.56 19.74
CA TYR A 275 -2.45 -22.27 19.40
C TYR A 275 -3.52 -21.26 18.95
N GLU A 276 -4.36 -21.62 17.99
CA GLU A 276 -5.43 -20.75 17.47
C GLU A 276 -6.40 -20.35 18.58
N MET A 277 -6.77 -21.29 19.45
CA MET A 277 -7.65 -21.01 20.58
C MET A 277 -7.06 -19.99 21.56
N CYS A 278 -5.75 -20.02 21.79
CA CYS A 278 -5.06 -19.05 22.66
C CYS A 278 -5.03 -17.65 22.06
N VAL A 279 -4.83 -17.53 20.75
CA VAL A 279 -4.64 -16.22 20.10
C VAL A 279 -5.90 -15.62 19.47
N LYS A 280 -7.02 -16.38 19.39
CA LYS A 280 -8.25 -15.98 18.67
C LYS A 280 -8.83 -14.61 19.06
N SER A 281 -8.66 -14.20 20.32
CA SER A 281 -9.25 -12.99 20.89
C SER A 281 -8.23 -11.85 21.02
N ILE A 282 -7.03 -12.04 20.50
CA ILE A 282 -5.96 -11.03 20.51
C ILE A 282 -5.96 -10.30 19.18
N TRP A 283 -5.81 -8.97 19.22
CA TRP A 283 -5.62 -8.18 18.01
C TRP A 283 -4.23 -8.42 17.45
N ALA A 284 -4.15 -8.97 16.24
CA ALA A 284 -2.87 -9.45 15.70
C ALA A 284 -1.88 -8.32 15.40
N ASN A 285 -2.34 -7.09 15.13
CA ASN A 285 -1.46 -5.96 14.84
C ASN A 285 -0.77 -5.41 16.11
N ASN A 286 -1.39 -5.60 17.28
CA ASN A 286 -0.81 -5.27 18.57
C ASN A 286 -1.36 -6.23 19.62
N ILE A 287 -0.56 -7.22 19.99
CA ILE A 287 -0.97 -8.32 20.86
C ILE A 287 -1.37 -7.93 22.29
N LEU A 288 -1.17 -6.69 22.69
CA LEU A 288 -1.62 -6.21 23.99
C LEU A 288 -3.10 -5.83 24.00
N GLU A 289 -3.72 -5.72 22.83
CA GLU A 289 -5.09 -5.30 22.70
C GLU A 289 -6.02 -6.47 22.36
N PRO A 290 -7.29 -6.40 22.80
CA PRO A 290 -8.28 -7.38 22.44
C PRO A 290 -8.70 -7.21 20.97
N LYS A 291 -9.00 -8.33 20.32
CA LYS A 291 -9.72 -8.31 19.04
C LYS A 291 -11.14 -7.83 19.33
N CYS A 292 -11.52 -6.73 18.70
CA CYS A 292 -12.86 -6.17 18.82
C CYS A 292 -13.45 -5.91 17.43
N THR A 293 -14.77 -5.78 17.36
CA THR A 293 -15.49 -5.43 16.13
C THR A 293 -16.42 -4.28 16.43
N VAL A 294 -16.12 -3.11 15.87
CA VAL A 294 -17.00 -1.94 15.94
C VAL A 294 -18.35 -2.31 15.29
N GLY A 295 -19.46 -2.17 16.02
CA GLY A 295 -20.81 -2.29 15.46
C GLY A 295 -21.36 -3.70 15.16
N ARG A 296 -20.92 -4.78 15.83
CA ARG A 296 -21.58 -6.11 15.72
C ARG A 296 -21.87 -6.79 17.07
N PRO A 297 -23.05 -7.42 17.25
CA PRO A 297 -23.24 -8.41 18.31
C PRO A 297 -22.35 -9.63 18.04
N GLN A 298 -21.62 -10.06 19.05
CA GLN A 298 -20.76 -11.24 19.02
C GLN A 298 -21.62 -12.51 18.88
N GLU A 299 -21.84 -13.05 17.67
CA GLU A 299 -22.35 -14.42 17.52
C GLU A 299 -21.21 -15.43 17.64
N GLU A 300 -21.19 -16.18 18.74
CA GLU A 300 -20.40 -17.41 18.86
C GLU A 300 -20.98 -18.47 17.92
N ARG A 301 -20.22 -18.88 16.88
CA ARG A 301 -20.51 -20.12 16.14
C ARG A 301 -19.28 -20.99 15.91
N TRP A 302 -19.34 -22.17 16.52
CA TRP A 302 -18.48 -23.32 16.24
C TRP A 302 -18.72 -23.88 14.83
N ALA A 303 -17.65 -24.08 14.04
CA ALA A 303 -17.29 -25.37 13.42
C ALA A 303 -16.19 -25.23 12.34
N ARG A 304 -15.19 -26.12 12.40
CA ARG A 304 -14.22 -26.41 11.32
C ARG A 304 -14.93 -26.65 9.98
N ARG A 305 -14.57 -25.89 8.94
CA ARG A 305 -14.49 -26.30 7.52
C ARG A 305 -13.88 -25.20 6.66
N ARG A 306 -12.67 -25.46 6.16
CA ARG A 306 -11.87 -24.66 5.20
C ARG A 306 -11.51 -23.27 5.73
N SER A 307 -10.24 -22.90 5.62
CA SER A 307 -9.80 -21.51 5.57
C SER A 307 -10.49 -20.82 4.39
N LEU A 308 -11.75 -20.46 4.55
CA LEU A 308 -12.29 -19.27 3.92
C LEU A 308 -11.89 -18.16 4.90
N ARG A 309 -10.94 -17.32 4.50
CA ARG A 309 -10.79 -16.00 5.10
C ARG A 309 -12.20 -15.44 5.16
N GLU A 310 -12.69 -15.18 6.37
CA GLU A 310 -14.04 -14.71 6.57
C GLU A 310 -14.09 -13.27 6.04
N ASN A 311 -14.45 -13.15 4.75
CA ASN A 311 -14.90 -11.91 4.15
C ASN A 311 -16.11 -11.45 4.96
N SER A 312 -16.03 -10.26 5.52
CA SER A 312 -17.24 -9.61 5.99
C SER A 312 -17.28 -8.19 5.50
N ASP A 313 -18.05 -8.04 4.42
CA ASP A 313 -18.49 -6.80 3.80
C ASP A 313 -19.18 -5.85 4.79
N GLY A 314 -19.05 -4.56 4.49
CA GLY A 314 -20.03 -3.52 4.83
C GLY A 314 -19.99 -2.98 6.25
N PHE A 315 -19.44 -1.77 6.39
CA PHE A 315 -19.72 -0.90 7.54
C PHE A 315 -21.19 -0.46 7.46
N ILE A 316 -22.04 -0.92 8.38
CA ILE A 316 -23.35 -0.30 8.60
C ILE A 316 -23.12 0.82 9.60
N LEU A 317 -23.25 2.07 9.14
CA LEU A 317 -23.27 3.27 9.97
C LEU A 317 -24.49 3.25 10.92
N SER A 318 -24.46 2.43 11.96
CA SER A 318 -25.17 2.75 13.19
C SER A 318 -24.35 3.76 13.97
N SER A 319 -25.01 4.67 14.70
CA SER A 319 -24.35 5.63 15.58
C SER A 319 -23.34 4.91 16.48
N LEU A 320 -22.05 5.26 16.35
CA LEU A 320 -20.98 4.78 17.22
C LEU A 320 -21.44 4.93 18.68
N GLN A 321 -21.57 3.82 19.41
CA GLN A 321 -21.89 3.86 20.83
C GLN A 321 -20.61 4.14 21.61
N SER A 322 -20.73 4.68 22.83
CA SER A 322 -19.56 4.96 23.67
C SER A 322 -18.69 3.74 23.98
N SER A 323 -19.26 2.53 23.88
CA SER A 323 -18.54 1.25 24.02
C SER A 323 -17.81 0.79 22.76
N ASP A 324 -18.10 1.37 21.59
CA ASP A 324 -17.38 1.11 20.33
C ASP A 324 -16.07 1.91 20.25
N LEU A 325 -15.89 2.92 21.11
CA LEU A 325 -14.70 3.78 21.17
C LEU A 325 -13.51 3.14 21.91
N ASP A 326 -13.74 2.05 22.66
CA ASP A 326 -12.67 1.29 23.36
C ASP A 326 -11.95 0.29 22.43
N CYS A 327 -12.23 0.33 21.13
CA CYS A 327 -11.59 -0.49 20.12
C CYS A 327 -10.29 0.15 19.61
N PRO A 328 -9.16 -0.59 19.51
CA PRO A 328 -7.90 -0.05 18.99
C PRO A 328 -7.97 0.48 17.55
N ASP A 329 -8.92 -0.02 16.76
CA ASP A 329 -9.17 0.36 15.36
C ASP A 329 -10.37 1.32 15.22
N ALA A 330 -10.91 1.86 16.31
CA ALA A 330 -12.10 2.70 16.26
C ALA A 330 -11.85 4.02 15.53
N ASP A 331 -10.63 4.55 15.61
CA ASP A 331 -10.19 5.77 14.94
C ASP A 331 -10.16 5.62 13.41
N HIS A 332 -9.83 4.43 12.90
CA HIS A 332 -9.79 4.14 11.47
C HIS A 332 -11.10 4.43 10.75
N VAL A 333 -12.25 4.36 11.43
CA VAL A 333 -13.56 4.72 10.84
C VAL A 333 -13.62 6.17 10.39
N LEU A 334 -12.86 7.06 11.01
CA LEU A 334 -12.84 8.48 10.67
C LEU A 334 -12.28 8.69 9.27
N SER A 335 -11.33 7.86 8.82
CA SER A 335 -10.87 7.91 7.43
C SER A 335 -11.99 7.61 6.45
N ASP A 336 -12.78 6.55 6.71
CA ASP A 336 -13.90 6.19 5.83
C ASP A 336 -14.97 7.28 5.80
N ILE A 337 -15.30 7.88 6.94
CA ILE A 337 -16.28 8.97 7.01
C ILE A 337 -15.75 10.21 6.27
N TRP A 338 -14.49 10.58 6.51
CA TRP A 338 -13.87 11.77 5.94
C TRP A 338 -13.68 11.65 4.42
N ALA A 339 -13.07 10.57 3.93
CA ALA A 339 -12.75 10.41 2.52
C ALA A 339 -13.98 10.16 1.61
N ASN A 340 -15.11 9.76 2.20
CA ASN A 340 -16.39 9.64 1.48
C ASN A 340 -17.23 10.93 1.48
N ASP A 341 -16.80 11.99 2.15
CA ASP A 341 -17.47 13.30 2.07
C ASP A 341 -17.21 13.94 0.69
N GLU A 342 -18.28 14.42 0.03
CA GLU A 342 -18.18 15.00 -1.32
C GLU A 342 -17.29 16.24 -1.35
N ALA A 343 -17.30 17.07 -0.30
CA ALA A 343 -16.46 18.26 -0.25
C ALA A 343 -14.98 17.89 -0.06
N VAL A 344 -14.70 16.78 0.64
CA VAL A 344 -13.34 16.22 0.75
C VAL A 344 -12.85 15.72 -0.59
N GLN A 345 -13.65 14.93 -1.30
CA GLN A 345 -13.30 14.44 -2.63
C GLN A 345 -13.08 15.58 -3.63
N ASP A 346 -13.93 16.61 -3.59
CA ASP A 346 -13.77 17.82 -4.41
C ASP A 346 -12.47 18.57 -4.06
N ALA A 347 -12.14 18.72 -2.77
CA ALA A 347 -10.90 19.36 -2.33
C ALA A 347 -9.63 18.56 -2.69
N LEU A 348 -9.73 17.23 -2.76
CA LEU A 348 -8.66 16.33 -3.17
C LEU A 348 -8.58 16.16 -4.70
N HIS A 349 -9.43 16.85 -5.47
CA HIS A 349 -9.48 16.73 -6.93
C HIS A 349 -9.78 15.29 -7.42
N VAL A 350 -10.56 14.54 -6.64
CA VAL A 350 -11.01 13.18 -7.02
C VAL A 350 -11.98 13.29 -8.20
N ARG A 351 -11.80 12.44 -9.20
CA ARG A 351 -12.66 12.45 -10.40
C ARG A 351 -14.05 11.92 -10.04
N LYS A 352 -15.10 12.72 -10.29
CA LYS A 352 -16.47 12.36 -9.92
C LYS A 352 -16.94 11.08 -10.63
N GLY A 353 -17.54 10.17 -9.86
CA GLY A 353 -18.18 8.96 -10.37
C GLY A 353 -17.23 7.81 -10.72
N THR A 354 -15.92 7.93 -10.46
CA THR A 354 -14.94 6.85 -10.71
C THR A 354 -14.83 5.90 -9.52
N VAL A 355 -14.71 6.46 -8.31
CA VAL A 355 -14.72 5.72 -7.04
C VAL A 355 -15.97 6.15 -6.27
N THR A 356 -16.95 5.26 -6.18
CA THR A 356 -18.25 5.56 -5.54
C THR A 356 -18.23 5.44 -4.03
N GLN A 357 -17.32 4.63 -3.50
CA GLN A 357 -17.10 4.43 -2.08
C GLN A 357 -15.62 4.20 -1.84
N TRP A 358 -14.99 5.14 -1.16
CA TRP A 358 -13.64 4.99 -0.65
C TRP A 358 -13.66 4.06 0.56
N SER A 359 -12.61 3.26 0.72
CA SER A 359 -12.40 2.49 1.95
C SER A 359 -10.93 2.51 2.35
N ARG A 360 -10.64 2.53 3.65
CA ARG A 360 -9.26 2.52 4.15
C ARG A 360 -8.46 1.34 3.61
N CYS A 361 -9.08 0.15 3.61
CA CYS A 361 -8.56 -1.05 3.00
C CYS A 361 -9.64 -1.75 2.18
N ASN A 362 -9.50 -1.74 0.86
CA ASN A 362 -10.40 -2.45 -0.02
C ASN A 362 -9.99 -3.92 -0.13
N ILE A 363 -10.52 -4.77 0.74
CA ILE A 363 -10.22 -6.20 0.74
C ILE A 363 -10.88 -6.98 -0.41
N THR A 364 -11.76 -6.33 -1.18
CA THR A 364 -12.53 -6.96 -2.27
C THR A 364 -11.80 -6.87 -3.62
N ILE A 365 -10.63 -6.22 -3.68
CA ILE A 365 -9.84 -6.11 -4.90
C ILE A 365 -9.49 -7.48 -5.48
N SER A 366 -9.50 -7.59 -6.81
CA SER A 366 -9.05 -8.79 -7.50
C SER A 366 -7.53 -8.82 -7.58
N TYR A 367 -6.90 -9.41 -6.57
CA TYR A 367 -5.44 -9.40 -6.40
C TYR A 367 -4.82 -10.80 -6.32
N VAL A 368 -3.76 -11.03 -7.10
CA VAL A 368 -3.00 -12.29 -7.10
C VAL A 368 -1.64 -12.10 -6.43
N GLN A 369 -1.38 -12.85 -5.36
CA GLN A 369 -0.06 -12.91 -4.72
C GLN A 369 0.85 -13.87 -5.49
N ASP A 370 1.45 -13.41 -6.59
CA ASP A 370 2.28 -14.18 -7.52
C ASP A 370 3.77 -14.23 -7.15
N VAL A 371 4.21 -13.46 -6.15
CA VAL A 371 5.60 -13.43 -5.66
C VAL A 371 5.67 -14.00 -4.24
N PRO A 372 6.16 -15.25 -4.06
CA PRO A 372 6.16 -15.89 -2.75
C PRO A 372 7.23 -15.35 -1.78
N SER A 373 8.31 -14.76 -2.31
CA SER A 373 9.45 -14.30 -1.54
C SER A 373 10.29 -13.27 -2.30
N VAL A 374 10.71 -12.22 -1.60
CA VAL A 374 11.63 -11.18 -2.08
C VAL A 374 12.96 -11.12 -1.32
N VAL A 375 13.22 -12.10 -0.44
CA VAL A 375 14.48 -12.20 0.33
C VAL A 375 15.72 -12.19 -0.58
N HIS A 376 15.61 -12.82 -1.75
CA HIS A 376 16.67 -12.83 -2.76
C HIS A 376 16.97 -11.44 -3.34
N LEU A 377 15.98 -10.55 -3.43
CA LEU A 377 16.18 -9.16 -3.86
C LEU A 377 16.89 -8.35 -2.79
N HIS A 378 16.50 -8.51 -1.51
CA HIS A 378 17.24 -7.89 -0.41
C HIS A 378 18.72 -8.30 -0.42
N GLN A 379 19.02 -9.56 -0.74
CA GLN A 379 20.39 -10.04 -0.91
C GLN A 379 21.08 -9.38 -2.12
N SER A 380 20.43 -9.30 -3.27
CA SER A 380 21.02 -8.73 -4.49
C SER A 380 21.35 -7.25 -4.31
N PHE A 381 20.49 -6.48 -3.62
CA PHE A 381 20.65 -5.06 -3.35
C PHE A 381 21.91 -4.69 -2.57
N THR A 382 22.50 -5.63 -1.84
CA THR A 382 23.75 -5.39 -1.11
C THR A 382 24.94 -5.13 -2.02
N ASN A 383 24.89 -5.60 -3.28
CA ASN A 383 25.89 -5.31 -4.30
C ASN A 383 25.82 -3.87 -4.83
N TYR A 384 24.76 -3.13 -4.51
CA TYR A 384 24.47 -1.80 -5.04
C TYR A 384 24.74 -0.67 -4.04
N GLY A 385 25.16 -0.99 -2.82
CA GLY A 385 25.40 0.01 -1.77
C GLY A 385 24.15 0.78 -1.34
N LEU A 386 22.97 0.19 -1.54
CA LEU A 386 21.71 0.76 -1.06
C LEU A 386 21.66 0.73 0.47
N ARG A 387 21.13 1.80 1.07
CA ARG A 387 20.79 1.82 2.50
C ARG A 387 19.44 1.15 2.69
N VAL A 388 19.38 0.24 3.65
CA VAL A 388 18.15 -0.50 3.95
C VAL A 388 17.82 -0.27 5.41
N LEU A 389 16.57 0.09 5.68
CA LEU A 389 16.01 0.07 7.02
C LEU A 389 14.82 -0.89 7.01
N VAL A 390 14.91 -1.90 7.88
CA VAL A 390 13.83 -2.81 8.19
C VAL A 390 13.49 -2.58 9.65
N ASP A 391 12.28 -2.12 9.93
CA ASP A 391 11.76 -2.02 11.28
C ASP A 391 10.52 -2.88 11.45
N VAL A 392 10.25 -3.28 12.69
CA VAL A 392 9.12 -4.14 13.04
C VAL A 392 8.66 -3.76 14.43
N GLY A 393 7.35 -3.59 14.58
CA GLY A 393 6.74 -3.47 15.91
C GLY A 393 6.91 -4.78 16.68
N ASP A 394 7.46 -4.73 17.90
CA ASP A 394 7.70 -5.94 18.71
C ASP A 394 6.41 -6.62 19.21
N ARG A 395 5.26 -5.97 19.02
CA ARG A 395 3.91 -6.46 19.33
C ARG A 395 3.10 -6.86 18.11
N ASP A 396 3.67 -6.76 16.90
CA ASP A 396 2.98 -7.19 15.69
C ASP A 396 3.11 -8.71 15.51
N MET A 397 1.98 -9.41 15.53
CA MET A 397 1.86 -10.84 15.24
C MET A 397 1.50 -11.12 13.77
N VAL A 398 1.08 -10.11 13.00
CA VAL A 398 0.83 -10.23 11.56
C VAL A 398 2.15 -10.46 10.83
N THR A 399 3.17 -9.66 11.12
CA THR A 399 4.54 -9.81 10.63
C THR A 399 5.55 -9.87 11.79
N PRO A 400 5.65 -11.00 12.48
CA PRO A 400 6.47 -11.09 13.68
C PRO A 400 7.95 -10.78 13.44
N PHE A 401 8.55 -9.99 14.34
CA PHE A 401 9.98 -9.64 14.27
C PHE A 401 10.90 -10.87 14.20
N VAL A 402 10.47 -12.03 14.73
CA VAL A 402 11.27 -13.27 14.68
C VAL A 402 11.42 -13.81 13.25
N GLY A 403 10.39 -13.66 12.40
CA GLY A 403 10.49 -13.98 10.97
C GLY A 403 11.43 -13.02 10.26
N VAL A 404 11.34 -11.73 10.59
CA VAL A 404 12.23 -10.70 10.03
C VAL A 404 13.70 -10.95 10.37
N VAL A 405 14.00 -11.21 11.64
CA VAL A 405 15.35 -11.58 12.09
C VAL A 405 15.83 -12.85 11.41
N GLN A 406 14.95 -13.83 11.16
CA GLN A 406 15.30 -15.08 10.50
C GLN A 406 15.75 -14.85 9.05
N TRP A 407 14.98 -14.14 8.23
CA TRP A 407 15.37 -13.91 6.84
C TRP A 407 16.58 -12.97 6.73
N ILE A 408 16.70 -11.94 7.57
CA ILE A 408 17.89 -11.07 7.58
C ILE A 408 19.16 -11.89 7.85
N LYS A 409 19.11 -12.79 8.85
CA LYS A 409 20.24 -13.71 9.13
C LYS A 409 20.54 -14.64 7.96
N SER A 410 19.54 -15.03 7.17
CA SER A 410 19.73 -15.89 6.00
C SER A 410 20.51 -15.23 4.87
N LEU A 411 20.57 -13.89 4.83
CA LEU A 411 21.31 -13.15 3.80
C LEU A 411 22.84 -13.32 3.94
N ASN A 412 23.32 -13.63 5.15
CA ASN A 412 24.74 -13.80 5.49
C ASN A 412 25.62 -12.62 5.03
N LEU A 413 25.18 -11.41 5.39
CA LEU A 413 25.82 -10.12 5.05
C LEU A 413 26.91 -9.70 6.02
#